data_AF-A0A963W1K6-F1
#
_entry.id   AF-A0A963W1K6-F1
#
_cell.length_a   1.000
_cell.length_b   1.000
_cell.length_c   1.000
_cell.angle_alpha   90.00
_cell.angle_beta   90.00
_cell.angle_gamma   90.00
#
_symmetry.space_group_name_H-M   'P 1'
#
loop_
_entity.id
_entity.type
_entity.pdbx_description
1 polymer ?
#
loop_
_entity_poly.entity_id
_entity_poly.type
_entity_poly.pdbx_seq_one_letter_code
_entity_poly.pdbx_strand_id
1 'polypeptide(L)' 'LISIPVTNTSVNPARSTGPALVEGGIALEQLWVFWVAPLIGGTLGGWAYRSLIAGND' A
#
# COMPACT_ATOMS: atom_id res chain seq x y z
N LEU A 1 -4.86 7.53 -11.64
CA LEU A 1 -3.99 7.27 -12.81
C LEU A 1 -2.49 7.51 -12.55
N ILE A 2 -2.06 8.02 -11.39
CA ILE A 2 -0.65 8.39 -11.14
C ILE A 2 0.28 7.17 -11.07
N SER A 3 -0.07 6.12 -10.34
CA SER A 3 0.82 4.98 -10.07
C SER A 3 0.50 3.69 -10.84
N ILE A 4 -0.49 3.71 -11.75
CA ILE A 4 -0.86 2.54 -12.56
C ILE A 4 0.30 2.09 -13.45
N PRO A 5 1.01 2.98 -14.19
CA PRO A 5 2.11 2.57 -15.04
C PRO A 5 3.31 1.98 -14.28
N VAL A 6 3.39 2.19 -12.97
CA VAL A 6 4.53 1.74 -12.15
C VAL A 6 4.23 0.41 -11.47
N THR A 7 3.06 0.28 -10.83
CA THR A 7 2.72 -0.89 -9.98
C THR A 7 1.28 -1.37 -10.16
N ASN A 8 0.58 -0.90 -11.20
CA ASN A 8 -0.86 -1.10 -11.38
C ASN A 8 -1.72 -0.56 -10.19
N THR A 9 -1.14 0.35 -9.41
CA THR A 9 -1.72 0.98 -8.20
C THR A 9 -2.29 -0.03 -7.20
N SER A 10 -1.45 -0.46 -6.24
CA SER A 10 -1.91 -1.24 -5.10
C SER A 10 -2.58 -0.36 -4.03
N VAL A 11 -1.79 0.35 -3.23
CA VAL A 11 -2.16 1.14 -2.03
C VAL A 11 -3.08 0.43 -1.01
N ASN A 12 -3.33 -0.87 -1.18
CA ASN A 12 -4.23 -1.67 -0.38
C ASN A 12 -3.77 -3.15 -0.43
N PRO A 13 -3.24 -3.70 0.67
CA PRO A 13 -2.71 -5.06 0.70
C PRO A 13 -3.73 -6.14 0.36
N ALA A 14 -4.99 -5.99 0.80
CA ALA A 14 -6.06 -6.96 0.50
C ALA A 14 -6.41 -6.96 -1.01
N ARG A 15 -6.47 -5.78 -1.62
CA ARG A 15 -6.70 -5.59 -3.07
C ARG A 15 -5.58 -6.18 -3.94
N SER A 16 -4.36 -6.28 -3.41
CA SER A 16 -3.24 -6.96 -4.08
C SER A 16 -3.22 -8.47 -3.84
N THR A 17 -3.65 -8.92 -2.66
CA THR A 17 -3.62 -10.35 -2.28
C THR A 17 -4.58 -11.20 -3.11
N GLY A 18 -5.81 -10.72 -3.35
CA GLY A 18 -6.82 -11.46 -4.11
C GLY A 18 -6.34 -11.89 -5.51
N PRO A 19 -5.94 -10.95 -6.39
CA PRO A 19 -5.41 -11.28 -7.71
C PRO A 19 -4.13 -12.11 -7.66
N ALA A 20 -3.22 -11.85 -6.70
CA ALA A 20 -1.97 -12.58 -6.59
C ALA A 20 -2.19 -14.08 -6.31
N LEU A 21 -3.20 -14.43 -5.50
CA LEU A 21 -3.55 -15.83 -5.24
C LEU A 21 -4.13 -16.55 -6.46
N VAL A 22 -4.78 -15.81 -7.37
CA VAL A 22 -5.35 -16.37 -8.61
C VAL A 22 -4.28 -16.49 -9.70
N GLU A 23 -3.41 -15.48 -9.83
CA GLU A 23 -2.35 -15.42 -10.84
C GLU A 23 -1.18 -16.35 -10.48
N GLY A 24 -0.79 -16.42 -9.21
CA GLY A 24 0.38 -17.17 -8.75
C GLY A 24 1.72 -16.55 -9.20
N GLY A 25 2.77 -17.37 -9.21
CA GLY A 25 4.09 -17.04 -9.75
C GLY A 25 4.66 -15.71 -9.24
N ILE A 26 5.07 -14.85 -10.19
CA ILE A 26 5.68 -13.56 -9.89
C ILE A 26 4.77 -12.63 -9.06
N ALA A 27 3.45 -12.75 -9.17
CA ALA A 27 2.53 -11.92 -8.39
C ALA A 27 2.59 -12.27 -6.89
N LEU A 28 2.74 -13.56 -6.55
CA LEU A 28 2.95 -13.99 -5.16
C LEU A 28 4.35 -13.65 -4.67
N GLU A 29 5.38 -13.83 -5.50
CA GLU A 29 6.77 -13.47 -5.16
C GLU A 29 6.92 -11.98 -4.83
N GLN A 30 6.19 -11.10 -5.53
CA GLN A 30 6.22 -9.66 -5.30
C GLN A 30 5.18 -9.17 -4.28
N LEU A 31 4.26 -10.01 -3.80
CA LEU A 31 3.13 -9.57 -2.97
C LEU A 31 3.58 -8.84 -1.69
N TRP A 32 4.74 -9.19 -1.13
CA TRP A 32 5.25 -8.61 0.12
C TRP A 32 5.39 -7.08 0.05
N VAL A 33 5.81 -6.51 -1.08
CA VAL A 33 6.02 -5.06 -1.21
C VAL A 33 4.69 -4.30 -1.13
N PHE A 34 3.61 -4.94 -1.59
CA PHE A 34 2.25 -4.41 -1.53
C PHE A 34 1.60 -4.56 -0.15
N TRP A 35 2.26 -5.24 0.79
CA TRP A 35 1.93 -5.18 2.21
C TRP A 35 2.77 -4.12 2.91
N VAL A 36 4.09 -4.18 2.76
CA VAL A 36 5.02 -3.31 3.49
C VAL A 36 4.84 -1.84 3.12
N ALA A 37 4.83 -1.51 1.83
CA ALA A 37 4.80 -0.11 1.40
C ALA A 37 3.48 0.61 1.78
N PRO A 38 2.27 0.04 1.58
CA PRO A 38 1.04 0.71 1.99
C PRO A 38 0.90 0.86 3.49
N LEU A 39 1.33 -0.10 4.30
CA LEU A 39 1.27 -0.01 5.76
C LEU A 39 2.22 1.07 6.30
N ILE A 40 3.45 1.13 5.77
CA ILE A 40 4.39 2.20 6.13
C ILE A 40 3.84 3.56 5.68
N GLY A 41 3.36 3.68 4.44
CA GLY A 41 2.79 4.93 3.93
C GLY A 41 1.57 5.39 4.74
N GLY A 42 0.67 4.48 5.08
CA GLY A 42 -0.52 4.77 5.87
C GLY A 42 -0.19 5.20 7.30
N THR A 43 0.75 4.52 7.96
CA THR A 43 1.19 4.87 9.31
C THR A 43 1.91 6.22 9.35
N LEU A 44 2.82 6.48 8.42
CA LEU A 44 3.50 7.78 8.30
C LEU A 44 2.51 8.90 7.97
N GLY A 45 1.56 8.67 7.07
CA GLY A 45 0.52 9.65 6.74
C GLY A 45 -0.37 9.98 7.93
N GLY A 46 -0.84 8.96 8.66
CA GLY A 46 -1.63 9.15 9.87
C GLY A 46 -0.85 9.85 10.98
N TRP A 47 0.43 9.49 11.18
CA TRP A 47 1.30 10.14 12.14
C TRP A 47 1.58 11.61 11.78
N ALA A 48 1.85 11.91 10.51
CA ALA A 48 2.06 13.26 10.03
C ALA A 48 0.80 14.12 10.22
N TYR A 49 -0.38 13.60 9.87
CA TYR A 49 -1.64 14.30 10.08
C TYR A 49 -1.87 14.62 11.56
N ARG A 50 -1.68 13.62 12.44
CA ARG A 50 -1.79 13.81 13.88
C ARG A 50 -0.80 14.87 14.39
N SER A 51 0.46 14.82 13.98
CA SER A 51 1.50 15.65 14.57
C SER A 51 1.49 17.08 14.04
N LEU A 52 1.02 17.31 12.81
CA LEU A 52 1.10 18.61 12.15
C LEU A 52 -0.24 19.35 12.11
N ILE A 53 -1.36 18.62 12.14
CA ILE A 53 -2.68 19.19 11.89
C ILE A 53 -3.59 18.97 13.09
N ALA A 54 -3.80 17.72 13.51
CA ALA A 54 -4.82 17.39 14.51
C ALA A 54 -4.34 17.40 15.98
N GLY A 55 -3.04 17.53 16.22
CA GLY A 55 -2.44 17.45 17.57
C GLY A 55 -2.19 18.80 18.23
N ASN A 56 -2.65 19.89 17.61
CA ASN A 56 -2.48 21.26 18.11
C ASN A 56 -3.70 21.76 18.93
N ASP A 57 -4.54 20.85 19.39
CA ASP A 57 -5.70 21.12 20.25
C ASP A 57 -5.34 21.01 21.73
#